data_AF-A0A9X3LFR9-F1
#
_entry.id   AF-A0A9X3LFR9-F1
#
_cell.length_a   1.000
_cell.length_b   1.000
_cell.length_c   1.000
_cell.angle_alpha   90.00
_cell.angle_beta   90.00
_cell.angle_gamma   90.00
#
_symmetry.space_group_name_H-M   'P 1'
#
loop_
_entity.id
_entity.type
_entity.pdbx_description
1 polymer ?
#
loop_
_entity_poly.entity_id
_entity_poly.type
_entity_poly.pdbx_seq_one_letter_code
_entity_poly.pdbx_strand_id
1 'polypeptide(L)' 'MGNVQNTFGLNNFKTIKENSKSVEFKHIVSEEVVYLLPNREITIVLNPKTVEGKENLE' A
#
# COMPACT_ATOMS: atom_id res chain seq x y z
N MET A 1 -11.72 4.08 4.45
CA MET A 1 -10.93 4.30 3.21
C MET A 1 -10.21 5.65 3.15
N GLY A 2 -10.71 6.72 3.81
CA GLY A 2 -10.11 8.06 3.70
C GLY A 2 -8.64 8.18 4.09
N ASN A 3 -8.18 7.43 5.09
CA ASN A 3 -6.82 7.56 5.62
C ASN A 3 -5.74 7.11 4.63
N VAL A 4 -5.97 6.03 3.88
CA VAL A 4 -4.96 5.44 2.97
C VAL A 4 -4.75 6.33 1.74
N GLN A 5 -5.83 6.81 1.12
CA GLN A 5 -5.74 7.75 0.00
C GLN A 5 -5.03 9.04 0.42
N ASN A 6 -5.30 9.52 1.63
CA ASN A 6 -4.63 10.71 2.17
C ASN A 6 -3.12 10.49 2.36
N THR A 7 -2.71 9.31 2.85
CA THR A 7 -1.29 8.95 2.97
C THR A 7 -0.59 8.94 1.61
N PHE A 8 -1.21 8.39 0.57
CA PHE A 8 -0.63 8.43 -0.78
C PHE A 8 -0.47 9.87 -1.29
N GLY A 9 -1.49 10.72 -1.08
CA GLY A 9 -1.42 12.15 -1.42
C GLY A 9 -0.26 12.89 -0.74
N LEU A 10 -0.01 12.61 0.55
CA LEU A 10 1.11 13.19 1.31
C LEU A 10 2.49 12.75 0.79
N ASN A 11 2.56 11.62 0.07
CA ASN A 11 3.81 11.05 -0.46
C ASN A 11 3.96 11.27 -1.97
N ASN A 12 3.39 12.35 -2.51
CA ASN A 12 3.47 12.72 -3.93
C ASN A 12 2.87 11.68 -4.89
N PHE A 13 1.89 10.92 -4.44
CA PHE A 13 1.10 10.08 -5.33
C PHE A 13 -0.24 10.75 -5.67
N LYS A 14 -0.62 10.64 -6.94
CA LYS A 14 -1.92 11.09 -7.44
C LYS A 14 -2.78 9.89 -7.79
N THR A 15 -4.05 9.92 -7.38
CA THR A 15 -5.03 8.95 -7.87
C THR A 15 -5.26 9.17 -9.35
N ILE A 16 -4.98 8.16 -10.17
CA ILE A 16 -5.19 8.21 -11.63
C ILE A 16 -6.45 7.48 -12.05
N LYS A 17 -6.87 6.46 -11.28
CA LYS A 17 -8.05 5.68 -11.58
C LYS A 17 -8.61 5.04 -10.31
N GLU A 18 -9.92 5.08 -10.17
CA GLU A 18 -10.63 4.44 -9.07
C GLU A 18 -11.79 3.64 -9.64
N ASN A 19 -11.87 2.38 -9.25
CA ASN A 19 -12.94 1.47 -9.62
C ASN A 19 -13.27 0.52 -8.46
N SER A 20 -14.34 -0.27 -8.60
CA SER A 20 -14.80 -1.18 -7.54
C SER A 20 -13.80 -2.29 -7.16
N LYS A 21 -12.77 -2.54 -7.99
CA LYS A 21 -11.74 -3.56 -7.77
C LYS A 21 -10.42 -2.99 -7.28
N SER A 22 -10.11 -1.73 -7.56
CA SER A 22 -8.81 -1.12 -7.24
C SER A 22 -8.82 0.41 -7.27
N VAL A 23 -7.88 0.99 -6.51
CA VAL A 23 -7.45 2.38 -6.66
C VAL A 23 -6.01 2.39 -7.18
N GLU A 24 -5.77 3.16 -8.22
CA GLU A 24 -4.47 3.31 -8.89
C GLU A 24 -3.86 4.66 -8.52
N PHE A 25 -2.63 4.62 -8.03
CA PHE A 25 -1.86 5.78 -7.63
C PHE A 25 -0.60 5.88 -8.48
N LYS A 26 -0.24 7.08 -8.92
CA LYS A 26 0.99 7.33 -9.67
C LYS A 26 1.85 8.35 -8.94
N HIS A 27 3.12 8.03 -8.73
CA HIS A 27 4.07 8.97 -8.16
C HIS A 27 4.40 10.06 -9.18
N ILE A 28 4.35 11.32 -8.75
CA ILE A 28 4.45 12.48 -9.65
C ILE A 28 5.85 12.63 -10.25
N VAL A 29 6.90 12.11 -9.58
CA VAL A 29 8.30 12.28 -10.02
C VAL A 29 8.86 11.02 -10.67
N SER A 30 8.69 9.86 -10.04
CA SER A 30 9.24 8.58 -10.51
C SER A 30 8.34 7.89 -11.54
N GLU A 31 7.11 8.37 -11.72
CA GLU A 31 6.09 7.79 -12.60
C GLU A 31 5.67 6.35 -12.20
N GLU A 32 6.13 5.85 -11.06
CA GLU A 32 5.79 4.54 -10.52
C GLU A 32 4.31 4.44 -10.17
N VAL A 33 3.72 3.27 -10.41
CA VAL A 33 2.29 3.02 -10.23
C VAL A 33 2.07 1.98 -9.14
N VAL A 34 1.21 2.31 -8.17
CA VAL A 34 0.83 1.46 -7.04
C VAL A 34 -0.68 1.20 -7.06
N TYR A 35 -1.06 -0.04 -6.76
CA TYR A 35 -2.44 -0.49 -6.76
C TYR A 35 -2.90 -0.83 -5.34
N LEU A 36 -3.92 -0.14 -4.85
CA LEU A 36 -4.63 -0.54 -3.63
C LEU A 36 -5.80 -1.43 -4.02
N LEU A 37 -5.78 -2.67 -3.55
CA LEU A 37 -6.80 -3.69 -3.86
C LEU A 37 -7.70 -3.88 -2.63
N PRO A 38 -8.91 -3.28 -2.58
CA PRO A 38 -9.81 -3.36 -1.42
C PRO A 38 -10.31 -4.78 -1.12
N ASN A 39 -10.35 -5.67 -2.13
CA ASN A 39 -10.91 -7.01 -2.02
C ASN A 39 -9.86 -8.13 -2.04
N ARG A 40 -8.56 -7.81 -1.89
CA ARG A 40 -7.53 -8.83 -1.67
C ARG A 40 -7.09 -8.76 -0.22
N GLU A 41 -7.29 -9.84 0.51
CA GLU A 41 -6.61 -10.07 1.77
C GLU A 41 -5.11 -9.97 1.50
N ILE A 42 -4.45 -8.94 2.05
CA ILE A 42 -3.00 -8.78 1.93
C ILE A 42 -2.38 -9.76 2.92
N THR A 43 -2.07 -10.97 2.47
CA THR A 43 -1.29 -11.93 3.27
C THR A 43 0.17 -11.48 3.27
N ILE A 44 0.58 -10.72 4.28
CA ILE A 44 1.99 -10.40 4.50
C ILE A 44 2.66 -11.63 5.11
N VAL A 45 3.43 -12.38 4.32
CA VAL A 45 4.29 -13.45 4.84
C VAL A 45 5.62 -12.82 5.22
N LEU A 46 5.86 -12.68 6.53
CA LEU A 46 7.18 -12.30 7.04
C LEU A 46 8.17 -13.43 6.78
N ASN A 47 9.36 -13.10 6.30
CA ASN A 47 10.43 -14.07 6.16
C ASN A 47 10.81 -14.58 7.57
N PRO A 48 10.77 -15.89 7.86
CA PRO A 48 11.04 -16.43 9.19
C PRO A 48 12.37 -15.92 9.79
N LYS A 49 13.39 -15.78 8.94
CA LYS A 49 14.71 -15.27 9.33
C LYS A 49 14.71 -13.82 9.81
N THR A 50 13.68 -13.04 9.43
CA THR A 50 13.50 -11.65 9.90
C THR A 50 12.69 -11.55 11.19
N VAL A 51 12.03 -12.63 11.63
CA VAL A 51 11.18 -12.67 12.83
C VAL A 51 11.84 -13.43 13.98
N GLU A 52 12.78 -14.34 13.69
CA GLU A 52 13.54 -15.15 14.66
C GLU A 52 14.39 -14.38 15.70
N GLY A 53 14.30 -13.05 15.75
CA GLY A 53 15.02 -12.21 16.71
C GLY A 53 14.21 -11.07 17.35
N LYS A 54 12.90 -10.99 17.12
CA LYS A 54 12.04 -9.97 17.74
C LYS A 54 10.91 -10.64 18.51
N GLU A 55 11.21 -11.02 19.76
CA GLU A 55 10.28 -11.67 20.70
C GLU A 55 9.04 -10.82 21.05
N ASN A 56 8.96 -9.53 20.68
CA ASN A 56 7.83 -8.68 21.05
C ASN A 56 7.45 -7.74 19.91
N LEU A 57 6.35 -8.06 19.25
CA LEU A 57 5.53 -7.11 18.50
C LEU A 57 4.07 -7.35 18.95
N GLU A 58 3.75 -6.82 20.12
CA GLU A 58 2.35 -6.55 20.54
C GLU A 58 1.84 -5.27 19.87
#